data_AF-A0A355CC36-F1
#
_entry.id   AF-A0A355CC36-F1
#
_cell.length_a   1.000
_cell.length_b   1.000
_cell.length_c   1.000
_cell.angle_alpha   90.00
_cell.angle_beta   90.00
_cell.angle_gamma   90.00
#
_symmetry.space_group_name_H-M   'P 1'
#
loop_
_entity.id
_entity.type
_entity.pdbx_description
1 polymer ?
#
loop_
_entity_poly.entity_id
_entity_poly.type
_entity_poly.pdbx_seq_one_letter_code
_entity_poly.pdbx_strand_id
1 'polypeptide(L)'
;MSIRRISALAVLMLTLGSTTAAIAVPNPIEPQTIAQNQRPNRPGGKEGGMFEKLNLSADQKQKMQAVRDQYKDQISQRMQAVRQARKELETMMAGQATASQMRDKHRQIMGLRQQLQDLQFESTLAMRELLTSEQRSQLAQLMQQRHETAKNRTQNGSKPQ
;
A
#
# COMPACT_ATOMS: atom_id res chain seq x y z
N MET A 1 -30.16 3.29 40.76
CA MET A 1 -29.27 2.97 41.90
C MET A 1 -27.89 2.63 41.35
N SER A 2 -26.94 3.54 41.53
CA SER A 2 -25.59 3.49 40.97
C SER A 2 -24.63 2.89 42.00
N ILE A 3 -24.12 1.70 41.74
CA ILE A 3 -23.05 1.10 42.56
C ILE A 3 -21.76 1.14 41.75
N ARG A 4 -20.94 2.14 42.07
CA ARG A 4 -19.53 2.22 41.72
C ARG A 4 -18.80 1.10 42.47
N ARG A 5 -18.11 0.21 41.76
CA ARG A 5 -17.15 -0.71 42.38
C ARG A 5 -15.74 -0.27 42.02
N ILE A 6 -15.06 0.16 43.07
CA ILE A 6 -13.70 0.66 43.13
C ILE A 6 -12.74 -0.52 42.96
N SER A 7 -11.66 -0.24 42.24
CA SER A 7 -10.52 -1.09 41.92
C SER A 7 -9.93 -1.84 43.13
N ALA A 8 -9.44 -3.05 42.89
CA ALA A 8 -8.37 -3.64 43.70
C ALA A 8 -7.33 -4.25 42.75
N LEU A 9 -6.19 -3.56 42.64
CA LEU A 9 -4.96 -4.02 42.02
C LEU A 9 -4.37 -5.13 42.91
N ALA A 10 -4.41 -6.37 42.43
CA ALA A 10 -3.63 -7.46 43.02
C ALA A 10 -2.36 -7.66 42.19
N VAL A 11 -1.28 -7.00 42.60
CA VAL A 11 0.08 -7.31 42.15
C VAL A 11 0.57 -8.46 43.01
N LEU A 12 0.61 -9.67 42.46
CA LEU A 12 1.25 -10.82 43.09
C LEU A 12 2.54 -11.13 42.32
N MET A 13 3.64 -10.56 42.80
CA MET A 13 4.99 -10.94 42.42
C MET A 13 5.35 -12.25 43.14
N LEU A 14 5.41 -13.35 42.40
CA LEU A 14 6.00 -14.60 42.86
C LEU A 14 7.20 -14.93 41.98
N THR A 15 8.37 -14.60 42.54
CA THR A 15 9.69 -15.00 42.08
C THR A 15 9.94 -16.47 42.45
N LEU A 16 10.13 -17.34 41.48
CA LEU A 16 10.97 -18.53 41.66
C LEU A 16 11.86 -18.69 40.43
N GLY A 17 13.17 -18.55 40.68
CA GLY A 17 14.21 -18.85 39.72
C GLY A 17 14.42 -20.35 39.60
N SER A 18 14.64 -20.79 38.37
CA SER A 18 15.26 -22.07 38.04
C SER A 18 16.17 -21.84 36.85
N THR A 19 17.46 -21.72 37.12
CA THR A 19 18.52 -21.71 36.11
C THR A 19 18.73 -23.14 35.62
N THR A 20 18.20 -23.46 34.44
CA THR A 20 18.65 -24.64 33.68
C THR A 20 19.60 -24.16 32.60
N ALA A 21 20.89 -24.41 32.81
CA ALA A 21 21.90 -24.35 31.77
C ALA A 21 21.61 -25.47 30.76
N ALA A 22 21.03 -25.12 29.61
CA ALA A 22 20.92 -26.03 28.48
C ALA A 22 22.21 -25.92 27.64
N ILE A 23 22.86 -27.07 27.48
CA ILE A 23 24.11 -27.26 26.78
C ILE A 23 23.88 -26.90 25.30
N ALA A 24 24.62 -25.91 24.79
CA ALA A 24 24.57 -25.52 23.40
C ALA A 24 25.21 -26.63 22.53
N VAL A 25 24.40 -27.32 21.74
CA VAL A 25 24.86 -28.17 20.63
C VAL A 25 25.29 -27.23 19.50
N PRO A 26 26.57 -27.24 19.06
CA PRO A 26 26.96 -26.45 17.91
C PRO A 26 26.35 -27.08 16.64
N ASN A 27 25.36 -26.42 16.06
CA ASN A 27 24.90 -26.72 14.71
C ASN A 27 26.04 -26.38 13.72
N PRO A 28 26.46 -27.32 12.85
CA PRO A 28 27.33 -26.97 11.73
C PRO A 28 26.57 -26.00 10.81
N ILE A 29 27.14 -24.82 10.63
CA ILE A 29 26.67 -23.82 9.68
C ILE A 29 26.96 -24.39 8.28
N GLU A 30 25.97 -25.04 7.68
CA GLU A 30 25.99 -25.25 6.23
C GLU A 30 25.90 -23.87 5.56
N PRO A 31 26.83 -23.51 4.67
CA PRO A 31 26.66 -22.33 3.84
C PRO A 31 25.50 -22.61 2.88
N GLN A 32 24.29 -22.24 3.29
CA GLN A 32 23.16 -22.08 2.40
C GLN A 32 23.58 -21.03 1.38
N THR A 33 23.98 -21.48 0.20
CA THR A 33 24.08 -20.67 -1.00
C THR A 33 22.67 -20.16 -1.30
N ILE A 34 22.30 -19.05 -0.65
CA ILE A 34 21.14 -18.28 -1.02
C ILE A 34 21.44 -17.79 -2.43
N ALA A 35 20.88 -18.46 -3.43
CA ALA A 35 20.71 -17.92 -4.76
C ALA A 35 19.95 -16.61 -4.57
N GLN A 36 20.71 -15.52 -4.52
CA GLN A 36 20.20 -14.18 -4.41
C GLN A 36 19.50 -13.92 -5.74
N ASN A 37 18.22 -14.28 -5.82
CA ASN A 37 17.28 -13.70 -6.76
C ASN A 37 17.19 -12.23 -6.34
N GLN A 38 18.22 -11.47 -6.71
CA GLN A 38 18.23 -10.02 -6.70
C GLN A 38 17.12 -9.63 -7.65
N ARG A 39 15.89 -9.51 -7.11
CA ARG A 39 14.84 -8.77 -7.79
C ARG A 39 15.50 -7.46 -8.17
N PRO A 40 15.57 -7.09 -9.47
CA PRO A 40 16.23 -5.86 -9.87
C PRO A 40 15.69 -4.76 -8.99
N ASN A 41 16.62 -4.06 -8.35
CA ASN A 41 16.38 -2.90 -7.51
C ASN A 41 15.55 -1.92 -8.33
N ARG A 42 14.22 -2.05 -8.27
CA ARG A 42 13.31 -1.11 -8.92
C ARG A 42 13.59 0.22 -8.23
N PRO A 43 14.01 1.28 -8.94
CA PRO A 43 14.33 2.55 -8.31
C PRO A 43 13.16 2.98 -7.42
N GLY A 44 13.34 2.81 -6.12
CA GLY A 44 12.39 3.17 -5.09
C GLY A 44 12.55 4.65 -4.82
N GLY A 45 11.84 5.50 -5.56
CA GLY A 45 11.82 6.93 -5.24
C GLY A 45 11.53 7.84 -6.42
N LYS A 46 10.23 8.13 -6.60
CA LYS A 46 9.71 9.37 -7.17
C LYS A 46 10.21 9.71 -8.58
N GLU A 47 9.84 8.89 -9.58
CA GLU A 47 9.44 9.55 -10.83
C GLU A 47 8.25 10.44 -10.48
N GLY A 48 8.45 11.74 -10.66
CA GLY A 48 7.44 12.74 -10.34
C GLY A 48 6.08 12.39 -10.91
N GLY A 49 5.02 12.64 -10.13
CA GLY A 49 3.65 12.42 -10.62
C GLY A 49 3.41 13.19 -11.93
N MET A 50 2.37 12.85 -12.70
CA MET A 50 2.07 13.53 -13.98
C MET A 50 2.05 15.07 -13.87
N PHE A 51 1.65 15.58 -12.71
CA PHE A 51 1.65 17.01 -12.39
C PHE A 51 3.03 17.67 -12.32
N GLU A 52 4.09 16.92 -12.02
CA GLU A 52 5.48 17.44 -11.97
C GLU A 52 6.08 17.66 -13.36
N LYS A 53 5.48 17.04 -14.39
CA LYS A 53 5.82 17.26 -15.79
C LYS A 53 5.16 18.52 -16.37
N LEU A 54 4.29 19.16 -15.59
CA LEU A 54 3.69 20.44 -15.94
C LEU A 54 4.65 21.55 -15.52
N ASN A 55 4.76 22.60 -16.35
CA ASN A 55 5.53 23.80 -16.03
C ASN A 55 4.80 24.65 -14.98
N LEU A 56 4.71 24.14 -13.75
CA LEU A 56 4.02 24.77 -12.63
C LEU A 56 4.82 25.96 -12.08
N SER A 57 4.14 27.06 -11.76
CA SER A 57 4.74 28.16 -11.00
C SER A 57 5.10 27.74 -9.57
N ALA A 58 5.92 28.54 -8.89
CA ALA A 58 6.28 28.30 -7.49
C ALA A 58 5.03 28.23 -6.59
N ASP A 59 4.11 29.19 -6.75
CA ASP A 59 2.85 29.23 -6.01
C ASP A 59 1.97 28.00 -6.28
N GLN A 60 1.88 27.56 -7.54
CA GLN A 60 1.15 26.35 -7.90
C GLN A 60 1.78 25.13 -7.23
N LYS A 61 3.11 24.99 -7.24
CA LYS A 61 3.80 23.88 -6.56
C LYS A 61 3.51 23.83 -5.07
N GLN A 62 3.51 24.99 -4.39
CA GLN A 62 3.16 25.07 -2.97
C GLN A 62 1.72 24.64 -2.71
N LYS A 63 0.76 25.14 -3.50
CA LYS A 63 -0.66 24.76 -3.38
C LYS A 63 -0.88 23.27 -3.67
N MET A 64 -0.20 22.72 -4.68
CA MET A 64 -0.23 21.29 -4.99
C MET A 64 0.29 20.45 -3.83
N GLN A 65 1.37 20.89 -3.17
CA GLN A 65 1.90 20.19 -2.00
C GLN A 65 0.89 20.18 -0.85
N ALA A 66 0.23 21.30 -0.57
CA ALA A 66 -0.82 21.37 0.44
C ALA A 66 -1.97 20.39 0.14
N VAL A 67 -2.43 20.32 -1.12
CA VAL A 67 -3.43 19.32 -1.53
C VAL A 67 -2.89 17.91 -1.33
N ARG A 68 -1.65 17.59 -1.73
CA ARG A 68 -1.08 16.25 -1.49
C ARG A 68 -1.06 15.89 -0.01
N ASP A 69 -0.65 16.81 0.84
CA ASP A 69 -0.57 16.59 2.28
C ASP A 69 -1.94 16.37 2.92
N GLN A 70 -2.99 17.01 2.42
CA GLN A 70 -4.36 16.79 2.86
C GLN A 70 -4.85 15.35 2.62
N TYR A 71 -4.49 14.74 1.47
CA TYR A 71 -4.97 13.42 1.08
C TYR A 71 -4.01 12.26 1.41
N LYS A 72 -2.71 12.55 1.68
CA LYS A 72 -1.66 11.52 1.77
C LYS A 72 -1.97 10.42 2.77
N ASP A 73 -2.47 10.79 3.97
CA ASP A 73 -2.61 9.85 5.07
C ASP A 73 -3.80 8.92 4.83
N GLN A 74 -4.91 9.48 4.36
CA GLN A 74 -6.10 8.71 3.98
C GLN A 74 -5.79 7.74 2.82
N ILE A 75 -5.05 8.19 1.80
CA ILE A 75 -4.62 7.34 0.69
C ILE A 75 -3.70 6.22 1.20
N SER A 76 -2.72 6.56 2.05
CA SER A 76 -1.78 5.59 2.62
C SER A 76 -2.51 4.51 3.43
N GLN A 77 -3.43 4.92 4.30
CA GLN A 77 -4.24 4.03 5.13
C GLN A 77 -5.10 3.10 4.28
N ARG A 78 -5.83 3.61 3.27
CA ARG A 78 -6.64 2.78 2.38
C ARG A 78 -5.79 1.82 1.56
N MET A 79 -4.62 2.26 1.12
CA MET A 79 -3.66 1.40 0.41
C MET A 79 -3.14 0.27 1.31
N GLN A 80 -2.87 0.55 2.59
CA GLN A 80 -2.53 -0.48 3.58
C GLN A 80 -3.67 -1.47 3.77
N ALA A 81 -4.92 -1.00 3.90
CA ALA A 81 -6.09 -1.88 4.04
C ALA A 81 -6.25 -2.82 2.81
N VAL A 82 -6.10 -2.30 1.59
CA VAL A 82 -6.12 -3.12 0.37
C VAL A 82 -5.00 -4.17 0.39
N ARG A 83 -3.77 -3.79 0.78
CA ARG A 83 -2.63 -4.73 0.86
C ARG A 83 -2.88 -5.82 1.89
N GLN A 84 -3.37 -5.45 3.07
CA GLN A 84 -3.64 -6.39 4.15
C GLN A 84 -4.73 -7.39 3.75
N ALA A 85 -5.84 -6.92 3.18
CA ALA A 85 -6.91 -7.79 2.70
C ALA A 85 -6.46 -8.76 1.60
N ARG A 86 -5.53 -8.35 0.73
CA ARG A 86 -4.92 -9.24 -0.28
C ARG A 86 -4.04 -10.32 0.35
N LYS A 87 -3.19 -9.96 1.31
CA LYS A 87 -2.37 -10.94 2.05
C LYS A 87 -3.23 -11.98 2.74
N GLU A 88 -4.33 -11.54 3.37
CA GLU A 88 -5.28 -12.45 4.00
C GLU A 88 -5.95 -13.38 2.99
N LEU A 89 -6.33 -12.88 1.80
CA LEU A 89 -6.83 -13.74 0.74
C LEU A 89 -5.76 -14.75 0.26
N GLU A 90 -4.51 -14.34 0.11
CA GLU A 90 -3.39 -15.24 -0.24
C GLU A 90 -3.22 -16.35 0.82
N THR A 91 -3.30 -16.02 2.10
CA THR A 91 -3.28 -17.01 3.19
C THR A 91 -4.50 -17.94 3.13
N MET A 92 -5.70 -17.41 2.84
CA MET A 92 -6.91 -18.20 2.70
C MET A 92 -6.81 -19.21 1.55
N MET A 93 -6.21 -18.83 0.43
CA MET A 93 -6.00 -19.69 -0.74
C MET A 93 -5.07 -20.89 -0.43
N ALA A 94 -4.09 -20.70 0.46
CA ALA A 94 -3.18 -21.76 0.90
C ALA A 94 -3.72 -22.60 2.06
N GLY A 95 -4.78 -22.13 2.72
CA GLY A 95 -5.37 -22.76 3.89
C GLY A 95 -6.62 -23.59 3.57
N GLN A 96 -7.47 -23.76 4.59
CA GLN A 96 -8.71 -24.54 4.51
C GLN A 96 -9.95 -23.66 4.27
N ALA A 97 -9.76 -22.41 3.82
CA ALA A 97 -10.89 -21.50 3.60
C ALA A 97 -11.78 -22.02 2.47
N THR A 98 -13.09 -21.92 2.65
CA THR A 98 -14.05 -22.31 1.62
C THR A 98 -14.06 -21.31 0.47
N ALA A 99 -14.50 -21.76 -0.71
CA ALA A 99 -14.68 -20.87 -1.86
C ALA A 99 -15.64 -19.69 -1.57
N SER A 100 -16.64 -19.88 -0.71
CA SER A 100 -17.53 -18.77 -0.31
C SER A 100 -16.76 -17.67 0.42
N GLN A 101 -15.99 -18.05 1.46
CA GLN A 101 -15.20 -17.11 2.24
C GLN A 101 -14.18 -16.36 1.37
N MET A 102 -13.56 -17.05 0.41
CA MET A 102 -12.63 -16.41 -0.55
C MET A 102 -13.34 -15.40 -1.46
N ARG A 103 -14.56 -15.70 -1.93
CA ARG A 103 -15.38 -14.75 -2.70
C ARG A 103 -15.81 -13.54 -1.87
N ASP A 104 -16.18 -13.75 -0.61
CA ASP A 104 -16.48 -12.66 0.34
C ASP A 104 -15.25 -11.75 0.51
N LYS A 105 -14.08 -12.35 0.73
CA LYS A 105 -12.83 -11.60 0.87
C LYS A 105 -12.47 -10.83 -0.40
N HIS A 106 -12.68 -11.44 -1.56
CA HIS A 106 -12.50 -10.77 -2.85
C HIS A 106 -13.42 -9.55 -3.01
N ARG A 107 -14.70 -9.67 -2.65
CA ARG A 107 -15.65 -8.54 -2.65
C ARG A 107 -15.18 -7.41 -1.71
N GLN A 108 -14.69 -7.75 -0.53
CA GLN A 108 -14.12 -6.76 0.40
C GLN A 108 -12.94 -6.01 -0.24
N ILE A 109 -12.03 -6.73 -0.90
CA ILE A 109 -10.90 -6.12 -1.61
C ILE A 109 -11.39 -5.19 -2.72
N MET A 110 -12.43 -5.55 -3.47
CA MET A 110 -13.00 -4.69 -4.51
C MET A 110 -13.57 -3.40 -3.91
N GLY A 111 -14.33 -3.49 -2.81
CA GLY A 111 -14.86 -2.31 -2.11
C GLY A 111 -13.76 -1.37 -1.62
N LEU A 112 -12.70 -1.93 -1.00
CA LEU A 112 -11.55 -1.14 -0.55
C LEU A 112 -10.79 -0.46 -1.71
N ARG A 113 -10.68 -1.15 -2.85
CA ARG A 113 -10.06 -0.58 -4.06
C ARG A 113 -10.88 0.58 -4.61
N GLN A 114 -12.21 0.43 -4.68
CA GLN A 114 -13.09 1.50 -5.15
C GLN A 114 -12.93 2.75 -4.29
N GLN A 115 -12.99 2.61 -2.96
CA GLN A 115 -12.81 3.74 -2.04
C GLN A 115 -11.43 4.41 -2.17
N LEU A 116 -10.39 3.64 -2.45
CA LEU A 116 -9.06 4.20 -2.72
C LEU A 116 -9.03 4.97 -4.04
N GLN A 117 -9.67 4.44 -5.08
CA GLN A 117 -9.76 5.10 -6.39
C GLN A 117 -10.56 6.40 -6.31
N ASP A 118 -11.69 6.40 -5.62
CA ASP A 118 -12.50 7.60 -5.40
C ASP A 118 -11.67 8.69 -4.70
N LEU A 119 -10.95 8.32 -3.63
CA LEU A 119 -10.10 9.27 -2.91
C LEU A 119 -8.95 9.84 -3.77
N GLN A 120 -8.33 9.00 -4.60
CA GLN A 120 -7.30 9.44 -5.55
C GLN A 120 -7.87 10.34 -6.64
N PHE A 121 -9.09 10.09 -7.07
CA PHE A 121 -9.80 10.92 -8.03
C PHE A 121 -10.09 12.30 -7.44
N GLU A 122 -10.61 12.38 -6.21
CA GLU A 122 -10.83 13.66 -5.51
C GLU A 122 -9.53 14.48 -5.36
N SER A 123 -8.43 13.82 -4.96
CA SER A 123 -7.12 14.48 -4.90
C SER A 123 -6.66 15.00 -6.28
N THR A 124 -6.95 14.25 -7.35
CA THR A 124 -6.64 14.65 -8.72
C THR A 124 -7.48 15.84 -9.18
N LEU A 125 -8.77 15.89 -8.84
CA LEU A 125 -9.64 17.02 -9.12
C LEU A 125 -9.16 18.29 -8.40
N ALA A 126 -8.88 18.20 -7.11
CA ALA A 126 -8.37 19.32 -6.33
C ALA A 126 -7.06 19.88 -6.89
N MET A 127 -6.13 19.01 -7.34
CA MET A 127 -4.92 19.45 -8.03
C MET A 127 -5.23 20.11 -9.39
N ARG A 128 -6.15 19.53 -10.18
CA ARG A 128 -6.53 20.07 -11.50
C ARG A 128 -7.12 21.48 -11.42
N GLU A 129 -7.83 21.81 -10.33
CA GLU A 129 -8.40 23.15 -10.12
C GLU A 129 -7.35 24.25 -10.06
N LEU A 130 -6.14 23.94 -9.59
CA LEU A 130 -5.00 24.86 -9.50
C LEU A 130 -4.30 25.13 -10.84
N LEU A 131 -4.65 24.38 -11.89
CA LEU A 131 -4.02 24.47 -13.21
C LEU A 131 -4.72 25.50 -14.12
N THR A 132 -3.93 26.11 -15.01
CA THR A 132 -4.46 26.90 -16.13
C THR A 132 -5.14 26.02 -17.17
N SER A 133 -5.92 26.62 -18.08
CA SER A 133 -6.55 25.91 -19.21
C SER A 133 -5.51 25.16 -20.07
N GLU A 134 -4.38 25.80 -20.36
CA GLU A 134 -3.28 25.21 -21.12
C GLU A 134 -2.66 24.02 -20.40
N GLN A 135 -2.33 24.16 -19.10
CA GLN A 135 -1.79 23.06 -18.30
C GLN A 135 -2.77 21.89 -18.17
N ARG A 136 -4.08 22.15 -18.14
CA ARG A 136 -5.12 21.09 -18.17
C ARG A 136 -5.12 20.34 -19.50
N SER A 137 -4.91 21.02 -20.61
CA SER A 137 -4.75 20.38 -21.92
C SER A 137 -3.50 19.48 -21.95
N GLN A 138 -2.37 19.97 -21.46
CA GLN A 138 -1.14 19.18 -21.32
C GLN A 138 -1.33 17.96 -20.41
N LEU A 139 -2.04 18.12 -19.28
CA LEU A 139 -2.37 17.01 -18.39
C LEU A 139 -3.18 15.93 -19.12
N ALA A 140 -4.17 16.32 -19.93
CA ALA A 140 -4.97 15.37 -20.71
C ALA A 140 -4.12 14.58 -21.71
N GLN A 141 -3.17 15.24 -22.39
CA GLN A 141 -2.23 14.57 -23.30
C GLN A 141 -1.34 13.56 -22.56
N LEU A 142 -0.80 13.93 -21.39
CA LEU A 142 0.00 13.02 -20.55
C LEU A 142 -0.82 11.79 -20.10
N MET A 143 -2.10 11.99 -19.76
CA MET A 143 -2.99 10.89 -19.38
C MET A 143 -3.25 9.94 -20.57
N GLN A 144 -3.45 10.48 -21.77
CA GLN A 144 -3.64 9.69 -22.99
C GLN A 144 -2.39 8.86 -23.33
N GLN A 145 -1.20 9.48 -23.32
CA GLN A 145 0.06 8.79 -23.56
C GLN A 145 0.29 7.65 -22.58
N ARG A 146 -0.05 7.86 -21.31
CA ARG A 146 0.04 6.82 -20.28
C ARG A 146 -0.91 5.65 -20.57
N HIS A 147 -2.12 5.95 -21.01
CA HIS A 147 -3.09 4.93 -21.39
C HIS A 147 -2.60 4.09 -22.58
N GLU A 148 -2.07 4.75 -23.61
CA GLU A 148 -1.51 4.07 -24.80
C GLU A 148 -0.31 3.20 -24.44
N THR A 149 0.60 3.71 -23.59
CA THR A 149 1.75 2.93 -23.11
C THR A 149 1.30 1.68 -22.36
N ALA A 150 0.27 1.81 -21.51
CA ALA A 150 -0.30 0.68 -20.79
C ALA A 150 -0.95 -0.35 -21.73
N LYS A 151 -1.70 0.12 -22.74
CA LYS A 151 -2.31 -0.73 -23.77
C LYS A 151 -1.24 -1.50 -24.56
N ASN A 152 -0.20 -0.80 -25.03
CA ASN A 152 0.88 -1.39 -25.82
C ASN A 152 1.65 -2.46 -25.05
N ARG A 153 1.86 -2.26 -23.73
CA ARG A 153 2.47 -3.26 -22.86
C ARG A 153 1.66 -4.54 -22.78
N THR A 154 0.33 -4.42 -22.66
CA THR A 154 -0.57 -5.59 -22.62
C THR A 154 -0.58 -6.32 -23.96
N GLN A 155 -0.55 -5.60 -25.09
CA GLN A 155 -0.52 -6.20 -26.43
C GLN A 155 0.82 -6.91 -26.73
N ASN A 156 1.96 -6.29 -26.41
CA ASN A 156 3.27 -6.89 -26.68
C ASN A 156 3.61 -8.06 -25.74
N GLY A 157 3.08 -8.08 -24.51
CA GLY A 157 3.21 -9.23 -23.60
C GLY A 157 2.35 -10.45 -23.97
N SER A 158 1.47 -10.31 -24.97
CA SER A 158 0.53 -11.37 -25.40
C SER A 158 0.98 -12.11 -26.68
N LYS A 159 2.15 -11.78 -27.25
CA LYS A 159 2.72 -12.55 -28.37
C LYS A 159 3.49 -13.75 -27.81
N PRO A 160 3.04 -15.01 -28.03
CA PRO A 160 3.87 -16.17 -27.74
C PRO A 160 5.09 -16.17 -28.67
N GLN A 161 6.25 -16.58 -28.14
CA GLN A 161 7.42 -16.97 -28.92
C GLN A 161 7.20 -18.33 -29.57
#